data_AF-A0A8J3I3J2-F1
#
_entry.id   AF-A0A8J3I3J2-F1
#
_cell.length_a   1.000
_cell.length_b   1.000
_cell.length_c   1.000
_cell.angle_alpha   90.00
_cell.angle_beta   90.00
_cell.angle_gamma   90.00
#
_symmetry.space_group_name_H-M   'P 1'
#
loop_
_entity.id
_entity.type
_entity.pdbx_description
1 polymer ?
#
loop_
_entity_poly.entity_id
_entity_poly.type
_entity_poly.pdbx_seq_one_letter_code
_entity_poly.pdbx_strand_id
1 'polypeptide(L)'
;MSTLQEQAPDILTRESWQAGLQYYDFLLRATFRADGSGEHEYGEAQGMRSTVTFRYHIVDSTHIHFEFTGIEYGEEEAEGLEEADASRTVAFELEEGPFTVEEPYEVKEYCYRLRFANDPFPDTPSDDKDPFLTYYA
;
A
#
# COMPACT_ATOMS: atom_id res chain seq x y z
N MET A 1 -5.01 19.99 19.69
CA MET A 1 -4.56 19.89 18.30
C MET A 1 -4.37 18.41 18.06
N SER A 2 -5.09 17.81 17.11
CA SER A 2 -4.83 16.40 16.79
C SER A 2 -3.47 16.30 16.11
N THR A 3 -2.71 15.26 16.41
CA THR A 3 -1.48 14.98 15.66
C THR A 3 -1.83 14.53 14.24
N LEU A 4 -0.93 14.73 13.27
CA LEU A 4 -1.09 14.23 11.90
C LEU A 4 -1.44 12.74 11.89
N GLN A 5 -0.85 12.01 12.83
CA GLN A 5 -1.04 10.59 13.03
C GLN A 5 -2.45 10.21 13.50
N GLU A 6 -3.09 11.05 14.33
CA GLU A 6 -4.49 10.88 14.72
C GLU A 6 -5.46 11.16 13.57
N GLN A 7 -5.01 11.87 12.53
CA GLN A 7 -5.79 12.14 11.31
C GLN A 7 -5.60 11.07 10.23
N ALA A 8 -4.73 10.07 10.46
CA ALA A 8 -4.41 9.05 9.48
C ALA A 8 -5.65 8.36 8.87
N PRO A 9 -6.70 7.96 9.64
CA PRO A 9 -7.90 7.36 9.04
C PRO A 9 -8.58 8.25 7.98
N ASP A 10 -8.66 9.56 8.26
CA ASP A 10 -9.29 10.53 7.36
C ASP A 10 -8.43 10.82 6.12
N ILE A 11 -7.11 10.94 6.29
CA ILE A 11 -6.17 11.20 5.20
C ILE A 11 -6.08 9.99 4.27
N LEU A 12 -5.93 8.79 4.83
CA LEU A 12 -5.86 7.54 4.06
C LEU A 12 -7.04 7.38 3.10
N THR A 13 -8.25 7.75 3.54
CA THR A 13 -9.50 7.49 2.81
C THR A 13 -9.92 8.57 1.81
N ARG A 14 -9.28 9.75 1.86
CA ARG A 14 -9.59 10.87 0.94
C ARG A 14 -8.64 10.94 -0.24
N GLU A 15 -7.43 10.44 -0.07
CA GLU A 15 -6.38 10.56 -1.06
C GLU A 15 -6.22 9.29 -1.91
N SER A 16 -5.57 9.45 -3.06
CA SER A 16 -5.15 8.34 -3.92
C SER A 16 -3.65 8.10 -3.75
N TRP A 17 -3.27 6.92 -3.27
CA TRP A 17 -1.89 6.64 -2.89
C TRP A 17 -1.12 5.97 -4.03
N GLN A 18 -0.12 6.64 -4.56
CA GLN A 18 0.76 6.15 -5.63
C GLN A 18 2.07 5.64 -5.04
N ALA A 19 2.59 4.51 -5.54
CA ALA A 19 3.92 4.06 -5.15
C ALA A 19 4.99 5.02 -5.68
N GLY A 20 5.94 5.45 -4.85
CA GLY A 20 6.84 6.54 -5.24
C GLY A 20 8.17 6.17 -5.89
N LEU A 21 8.50 4.88 -6.00
CA LEU A 21 9.68 4.44 -6.75
C LEU A 21 9.33 3.22 -7.60
N GLN A 22 9.33 3.45 -8.91
CA GLN A 22 9.14 2.45 -9.97
C GLN A 22 10.43 1.62 -10.12
N TYR A 23 10.82 0.82 -9.12
CA TYR A 23 11.89 -0.16 -9.34
C TYR A 23 11.29 -1.38 -10.04
N TYR A 24 11.19 -1.25 -11.37
CA TYR A 24 10.44 -2.09 -12.30
C TYR A 24 8.96 -2.14 -11.96
N ASP A 25 8.08 -1.65 -12.84
CA ASP A 25 6.62 -1.86 -13.05
C ASP A 25 5.73 -2.66 -12.05
N PHE A 26 6.09 -2.77 -10.78
CA PHE A 26 5.56 -3.77 -9.86
C PHE A 26 4.72 -3.16 -8.75
N LEU A 27 4.95 -1.94 -8.28
CA LEU A 27 4.07 -1.31 -7.29
C LEU A 27 3.33 -0.15 -7.95
N LEU A 28 2.00 -0.18 -7.91
CA LEU A 28 1.18 0.82 -8.60
C LEU A 28 0.53 1.75 -7.59
N ARG A 29 -0.38 1.21 -6.78
CA ARG A 29 -1.20 2.03 -5.88
C ARG A 29 -1.72 1.26 -4.69
N ALA A 30 -2.02 2.01 -3.64
CA ALA A 30 -2.86 1.56 -2.53
C ALA A 30 -4.14 2.39 -2.48
N THR A 31 -5.26 1.76 -2.13
CA THR A 31 -6.54 2.44 -1.90
C THR A 31 -7.08 2.03 -0.56
N PHE A 32 -7.45 3.02 0.26
CA PHE A 32 -8.07 2.81 1.56
C PHE A 32 -9.48 3.41 1.53
N ARG A 33 -10.48 2.67 2.02
CA ARG A 33 -11.88 3.08 2.00
C ARG A 33 -12.41 3.29 3.41
N ALA A 34 -13.36 4.20 3.54
CA ALA A 34 -13.94 4.58 4.83
C ALA A 34 -14.67 3.44 5.56
N ASP A 35 -15.00 2.35 4.87
CA ASP A 35 -15.60 1.14 5.47
C ASP A 35 -14.54 0.15 6.02
N GLY A 36 -13.27 0.56 6.04
CA GLY A 36 -12.15 -0.27 6.49
C GLY A 36 -11.74 -1.34 5.49
N SER A 37 -12.15 -1.25 4.22
CA SER A 37 -11.62 -2.08 3.14
C SER A 37 -10.56 -1.34 2.34
N GLY A 38 -9.74 -2.08 1.61
CA GLY A 38 -8.76 -1.51 0.72
C GLY A 38 -8.23 -2.50 -0.30
N GLU A 39 -7.46 -1.95 -1.22
CA GLU A 39 -6.83 -2.66 -2.33
C GLU A 39 -5.39 -2.22 -2.46
N HIS A 40 -4.51 -3.17 -2.71
CA HIS A 40 -3.15 -2.91 -3.14
C HIS A 40 -2.94 -3.53 -4.51
N GLU A 41 -2.35 -2.74 -5.40
CA GLU A 41 -2.15 -3.13 -6.78
C GLU A 41 -0.67 -3.18 -7.09
N TYR A 42 -0.27 -4.34 -7.59
CA TYR A 42 1.02 -4.55 -8.19
C TYR A 42 0.87 -4.77 -9.70
N GLY A 43 1.77 -4.17 -10.46
CA GLY A 43 1.94 -4.53 -11.85
C GLY A 43 2.83 -5.77 -11.94
N GLU A 44 2.75 -6.50 -13.03
CA GLU A 44 3.71 -7.53 -13.37
C GLU A 44 4.28 -7.20 -14.75
N ALA A 45 5.58 -7.40 -14.92
CA ALA A 45 6.25 -7.21 -16.20
C ALA A 45 5.46 -7.97 -17.28
N GLN A 46 5.01 -7.25 -18.33
CA GLN A 46 4.10 -7.68 -19.42
C GLN A 46 2.62 -7.29 -19.30
N GLY A 47 2.26 -6.35 -18.40
CA GLY A 47 0.92 -5.75 -18.40
C GLY A 47 -0.14 -6.61 -17.73
N MET A 48 0.29 -7.63 -16.98
CA MET A 48 -0.54 -8.29 -16.00
C MET A 48 -0.61 -7.41 -14.76
N ARG A 49 -1.78 -7.36 -14.14
CA ARG A 49 -2.02 -6.63 -12.90
C ARG A 49 -2.57 -7.63 -11.91
N SER A 50 -2.11 -7.49 -10.68
CA SER A 50 -2.52 -8.34 -9.60
C SER A 50 -2.96 -7.47 -8.44
N THR A 51 -4.00 -7.91 -7.75
CA THR A 51 -4.71 -7.09 -6.75
C THR A 51 -4.82 -7.87 -5.45
N VAL A 52 -4.30 -7.30 -4.36
CA VAL A 52 -4.55 -7.77 -3.01
C VAL A 52 -5.73 -7.00 -2.43
N THR A 53 -6.78 -7.69 -2.03
CA THR A 53 -7.90 -7.11 -1.28
C THR A 53 -7.70 -7.33 0.22
N PHE A 54 -8.00 -6.31 1.01
CA PHE A 54 -7.81 -6.38 2.46
C PHE A 54 -8.87 -5.60 3.23
N ARG A 55 -9.04 -5.97 4.51
CA ARG A 55 -9.57 -5.13 5.57
C ARG A 55 -8.43 -4.48 6.32
N TYR A 56 -8.64 -3.29 6.85
CA TYR A 56 -7.66 -2.61 7.69
C TYR A 56 -8.29 -1.84 8.83
N HIS A 57 -7.52 -1.62 9.89
CA HIS A 57 -7.83 -0.63 10.93
C HIS A 57 -6.54 -0.07 11.53
N ILE A 58 -6.61 1.19 11.99
CA ILE A 58 -5.52 1.82 12.74
C ILE A 58 -5.58 1.33 14.19
N VAL A 59 -4.55 0.62 14.64
CA VAL A 59 -4.46 0.05 15.99
C VAL A 59 -4.10 1.12 17.01
N ASP A 60 -3.10 1.93 16.66
CA ASP A 60 -2.64 3.08 17.40
C ASP A 60 -2.02 4.09 16.43
N SER A 61 -1.49 5.20 16.92
CA SER A 61 -0.89 6.24 16.05
C SER A 61 0.20 5.68 15.14
N THR A 62 0.91 4.64 15.53
CA THR A 62 2.06 4.11 14.78
C THR A 62 1.80 2.80 14.06
N HIS A 63 0.66 2.15 14.27
CA HIS A 63 0.40 0.81 13.72
C HIS A 63 -0.92 0.71 12.97
N ILE A 64 -0.87 0.00 11.84
CA ILE A 64 -2.02 -0.41 11.04
C ILE A 64 -2.07 -1.94 11.02
N HIS A 65 -3.27 -2.49 11.20
CA HIS A 65 -3.53 -3.91 11.02
C HIS A 65 -4.21 -4.15 9.69
N PHE A 66 -3.81 -5.22 9.01
CA PHE A 66 -4.35 -5.70 7.75
C PHE A 66 -4.86 -7.14 7.92
N GLU A 67 -6.04 -7.43 7.39
CA GLU A 67 -6.56 -8.78 7.17
C GLU A 67 -6.78 -8.97 5.68
N PHE A 68 -6.12 -9.94 5.06
CA PHE A 68 -6.19 -10.16 3.62
C PHE A 68 -7.38 -11.04 3.28
N THR A 69 -8.19 -10.58 2.32
CA THR A 69 -9.46 -11.23 1.94
C THR A 69 -9.41 -11.92 0.59
N GLY A 70 -8.38 -11.63 -0.21
CA GLY A 70 -8.19 -12.26 -1.52
C GLY A 70 -7.00 -11.69 -2.27
N ILE A 71 -6.43 -12.52 -3.14
CA ILE A 71 -5.40 -12.14 -4.10
C ILE A 71 -5.84 -12.61 -5.48
N GLU A 72 -5.82 -11.69 -6.43
CA GLU A 72 -6.02 -11.97 -7.86
C GLU A 72 -4.69 -11.76 -8.58
N TYR A 73 -4.20 -12.77 -9.31
CA TYR A 73 -2.99 -12.68 -10.12
C TYR A 73 -3.37 -12.67 -11.61
N GLY A 74 -3.39 -11.50 -12.25
CA GLY A 74 -3.86 -11.38 -13.63
C GLY A 74 -5.31 -11.86 -13.81
N GLU A 75 -5.52 -12.91 -14.62
CA GLU A 75 -6.84 -13.53 -14.83
C GLU A 75 -7.09 -14.75 -13.91
N GLU A 76 -6.12 -15.13 -13.07
CA GLU A 76 -6.19 -16.29 -12.19
C GLU A 76 -6.49 -15.87 -10.73
N GLU A 77 -7.50 -16.50 -10.12
CA GLU A 77 -7.69 -16.43 -8.67
C GLU A 77 -6.65 -17.35 -8.00
N ALA A 78 -5.92 -16.83 -7.01
CA ALA A 78 -4.95 -17.64 -6.28
C ALA A 78 -5.65 -18.74 -5.45
N GLU A 79 -5.00 -19.90 -5.29
CA GLU A 79 -5.47 -21.02 -4.46
C GLU A 79 -5.38 -20.67 -2.96
N GLY A 80 -6.23 -19.76 -2.47
CA GLY A 80 -6.39 -19.44 -1.05
C GLY A 80 -5.18 -18.78 -0.38
N LEU A 81 -5.44 -17.84 0.51
CA LEU A 81 -4.41 -17.29 1.40
C LEU A 81 -4.04 -18.35 2.44
N GLU A 82 -2.76 -18.70 2.56
CA GLU A 82 -2.30 -19.50 3.69
C GLU A 82 -2.59 -18.77 5.01
N GLU A 83 -2.93 -19.51 6.06
CA GLU A 83 -3.33 -18.93 7.35
C GLU A 83 -2.24 -18.03 7.97
N ALA A 84 -0.97 -18.31 7.67
CA ALA A 84 0.17 -17.51 8.10
C ALA A 84 0.25 -16.13 7.42
N ASP A 85 -0.38 -15.97 6.26
CA ASP A 85 -0.42 -14.74 5.47
C ASP A 85 -1.80 -14.06 5.53
N ALA A 86 -2.70 -14.52 6.40
CA ALA A 86 -4.06 -14.00 6.47
C ALA A 86 -4.16 -12.61 7.12
N SER A 87 -3.20 -12.23 7.97
CA SER A 87 -3.20 -10.91 8.61
C SER A 87 -1.82 -10.47 9.06
N ARG A 88 -1.57 -9.16 9.05
CA ARG A 88 -0.30 -8.56 9.51
C ARG A 88 -0.55 -7.20 10.17
N THR A 89 0.21 -6.89 11.22
CA THR A 89 0.27 -5.55 11.79
C THR A 89 1.63 -4.95 11.49
N VAL A 90 1.66 -3.78 10.86
CA VAL A 90 2.91 -3.09 10.52
C VAL A 90 2.93 -1.69 11.11
N ALA A 91 4.13 -1.25 11.48
CA ALA A 91 4.34 0.14 11.84
C ALA A 91 4.31 1.02 10.58
N PHE A 92 3.76 2.23 10.69
CA PHE A 92 3.71 3.20 9.62
C PHE A 92 4.11 4.59 10.10
N GLU A 93 4.64 5.38 9.17
CA GLU A 93 4.91 6.80 9.32
C GLU A 93 4.07 7.56 8.28
N LEU A 94 3.40 8.62 8.73
CA LEU A 94 2.66 9.54 7.87
C LEU A 94 3.32 10.90 7.99
N GLU A 95 3.77 11.44 6.87
CA GLU A 95 4.44 12.74 6.81
C GLU A 95 3.68 13.70 5.90
N GLU A 96 3.65 14.97 6.29
CA GLU A 96 3.13 16.06 5.48
C GLU A 96 4.27 16.66 4.64
N GLY A 97 3.96 16.97 3.38
CA GLY A 97 4.90 17.38 2.35
C GLY A 97 5.20 18.89 2.33
N PRO A 98 5.66 19.40 1.17
CA PRO A 98 5.58 18.80 -0.16
C PRO A 98 6.60 17.69 -0.42
N PHE A 99 6.22 16.71 -1.24
CA PHE A 99 7.10 15.67 -1.78
C PHE A 99 7.10 15.71 -3.31
N THR A 100 8.27 15.66 -3.92
CA THR A 100 8.42 15.65 -5.39
C THR A 100 8.95 14.29 -5.83
N VAL A 101 8.24 13.66 -6.77
CA VAL A 101 8.68 12.42 -7.42
C VAL A 101 8.93 12.72 -8.90
N GLU A 102 10.14 12.43 -9.35
CA GLU A 102 10.55 12.56 -10.76
C GLU A 102 10.33 11.22 -11.48
N GLU A 103 9.37 11.19 -12.39
CA GLU A 103 9.15 10.06 -13.30
C GLU A 103 9.80 10.35 -14.66
N PRO A 104 10.04 9.33 -15.52
CA PRO A 104 10.77 9.50 -16.78
C PRO A 104 10.22 10.60 -17.72
N TYR A 105 8.94 10.94 -17.60
CA TYR A 105 8.26 11.90 -18.48
C TYR A 105 7.48 13.01 -17.73
N GLU A 106 7.42 12.96 -16.40
CA GLU A 106 6.64 13.91 -15.62
C GLU A 106 7.22 14.11 -14.21
N VAL A 107 6.96 15.29 -13.64
CA VAL A 107 7.26 15.59 -12.23
C VAL A 107 5.92 15.69 -11.51
N LYS A 108 5.75 14.89 -10.46
CA LYS A 108 4.55 14.90 -9.61
C LYS A 108 4.89 15.47 -8.24
N GLU A 109 3.98 16.29 -7.73
CA GLU A 109 4.04 16.83 -6.37
C GLU A 109 2.90 16.23 -5.54
N TYR A 110 3.24 15.81 -4.32
CA TYR A 110 2.34 15.14 -3.39
C TYR A 110 2.35 15.87 -2.04
N CYS A 111 1.22 15.88 -1.36
CA CYS A 111 1.01 16.52 -0.06
C CYS A 111 1.35 15.61 1.11
N TYR A 112 1.35 14.29 0.92
CA TYR A 112 1.58 13.31 1.96
C TYR A 112 2.50 12.18 1.49
N ARG A 113 3.21 11.59 2.45
CA ARG A 113 3.98 10.37 2.28
C ARG A 113 3.60 9.37 3.38
N LEU A 114 3.23 8.17 2.97
CA LEU A 114 2.97 7.03 3.84
C LEU A 114 4.08 6.01 3.67
N ARG A 115 4.78 5.68 4.75
CA ARG A 115 5.86 4.68 4.73
C ARG A 115 5.56 3.56 5.71
N PHE A 116 5.64 2.32 5.24
CA PHE A 116 5.57 1.14 6.09
C PHE A 116 6.97 0.68 6.50
N ALA A 117 7.10 0.21 7.75
CA ALA A 117 8.36 -0.31 8.28
C ALA A 117 8.76 -1.66 7.67
N ASN A 118 7.78 -2.43 7.18
CA ASN A 118 7.94 -3.66 6.39
C ASN A 118 6.75 -3.76 5.42
N ASP A 119 6.89 -4.51 4.33
CA ASP A 119 5.78 -4.80 3.41
C ASP A 119 4.66 -5.59 4.12
N PRO A 120 3.44 -5.03 4.27
CA PRO A 120 2.33 -5.77 4.85
C PRO A 120 1.77 -6.82 3.90
N PHE A 121 1.97 -6.72 2.58
CA PHE A 121 1.25 -7.53 1.61
C PHE A 121 1.83 -8.96 1.50
N PRO A 122 0.97 -9.96 1.25
CA PRO A 122 1.40 -11.35 1.05
C PRO A 122 2.35 -11.44 -0.15
N ASP A 123 3.24 -12.43 -0.10
CA ASP A 123 4.31 -12.57 -1.09
C ASP A 123 3.72 -12.71 -2.50
N THR A 124 4.16 -11.83 -3.39
CA THR A 124 4.06 -12.07 -4.83
C THR A 124 5.18 -13.05 -5.20
N PRO A 125 5.06 -13.86 -6.26
CA PRO A 125 6.04 -14.89 -6.61
C PRO A 125 7.44 -14.37 -7.02
N SER A 126 7.79 -13.12 -6.72
CA SER A 126 9.08 -12.49 -6.98
C SER A 126 9.95 -12.48 -5.70
N ASP A 127 11.13 -13.08 -5.76
CA ASP A 127 12.08 -13.25 -4.65
C ASP A 127 12.77 -11.94 -4.18
N ASP A 128 12.59 -10.82 -4.88
CA ASP A 128 13.22 -9.54 -4.54
C ASP A 128 12.32 -8.71 -3.62
N LYS A 129 12.43 -8.95 -2.31
CA LYS A 129 11.73 -8.14 -1.29
C LYS A 129 12.51 -6.86 -0.99
N ASP A 130 12.00 -5.70 -1.41
CA ASP A 130 12.43 -4.43 -0.84
C ASP A 130 11.86 -4.31 0.59
N PRO A 131 12.68 -4.00 1.61
CA PRO A 131 12.20 -3.90 2.99
C PRO A 131 11.23 -2.73 3.25
N PHE A 132 11.10 -1.74 2.37
CA PHE A 132 10.29 -0.54 2.65
C PHE A 132 9.29 -0.19 1.55
N LEU A 133 8.01 -0.21 1.91
CA LEU A 133 6.92 0.18 1.03
C LEU A 133 6.50 1.63 1.29
N THR A 134 6.57 2.49 0.27
CA THR A 134 6.30 3.93 0.38
C THR A 134 5.29 4.41 -0.66
N TYR A 135 4.25 5.11 -0.20
CA TYR A 135 3.24 5.74 -1.03
C TYR A 135 3.17 7.25 -0.86
N TYR A 136 2.62 7.92 -1.87
CA TYR A 136 2.51 9.36 -1.98
C TYR A 136 1.08 9.75 -2.40
N ALA A 137 0.56 10.83 -1.82
CA ALA A 137 -0.80 11.34 -1.98
C ALA A 137 -0.80 12.85 -2.08
#